data_AF-A0A1G7VFZ8-F1
#
_entry.id   AF-A0A1G7VFZ8-F1
#
_cell.length_a   1.000
_cell.length_b   1.000
_cell.length_c   1.000
_cell.angle_alpha   90.00
_cell.angle_beta   90.00
_cell.angle_gamma   90.00
#
_symmetry.space_group_name_H-M   'P 1'
#
loop_
_entity.id
_entity.type
_entity.pdbx_description
1 polymer ?
#
loop_
_entity_poly.entity_id
_entity_poly.type
_entity_poly.pdbx_seq_one_letter_code
_entity_poly.pdbx_strand_id
1 'polypeptide(L)'
;MTAFNSLLALALLFFIAHVFLLFTSFGKSGYQKLRYFYSHLTLWICGGLLFLLAVLYAGKNESAVLDVFDTAGKQLLIPAIVVVLSLTAHTIVRFLVIPKFQLDKK
;
A
#
# COMPACT_ATOMS: atom_id res chain seq x y z
N MET A 1 18.97 -14.33 7.00
CA MET A 1 18.21 -13.12 6.60
C MET A 1 18.18 -12.17 7.79
N THR A 2 18.48 -10.88 7.59
CA THR A 2 18.39 -9.87 8.65
C THR A 2 16.92 -9.53 8.93
N ALA A 3 16.60 -9.07 10.15
CA ALA A 3 15.24 -8.65 10.50
C ALA A 3 14.72 -7.54 9.55
N PHE A 4 15.61 -6.67 9.08
CA PHE A 4 15.35 -5.69 8.03
C PHE A 4 14.80 -6.34 6.74
N ASN A 5 15.53 -7.33 6.19
CA ASN A 5 15.13 -8.00 4.94
C ASN A 5 13.80 -8.73 5.10
N SER A 6 13.54 -9.33 6.27
CA SER A 6 12.28 -10.01 6.55
C SER A 6 11.09 -9.04 6.59
N LEU A 7 11.25 -7.89 7.27
CA LEU A 7 10.21 -6.85 7.34
C LEU A 7 9.94 -6.23 5.97
N LEU A 8 10.99 -5.98 5.18
CA LEU A 8 10.87 -5.43 3.84
C LEU A 8 10.17 -6.42 2.90
N ALA A 9 10.55 -7.70 2.94
CA ALA A 9 9.91 -8.75 2.17
C ALA A 9 8.42 -8.88 2.53
N LEU A 10 8.09 -8.80 3.83
CA LEU A 10 6.70 -8.88 4.30
C LEU A 10 5.88 -7.67 3.84
N ALA A 11 6.43 -6.46 3.93
CA ALA A 11 5.80 -5.25 3.42
C ALA A 11 5.51 -5.36 1.91
N LEU A 12 6.47 -5.86 1.14
CA LEU A 12 6.30 -6.08 -0.30
C LEU A 12 5.19 -7.10 -0.60
N LEU A 13 5.13 -8.19 0.17
CA LEU A 13 4.11 -9.24 0.03
C LEU A 13 2.71 -8.69 0.33
N PHE A 14 2.55 -7.89 1.39
CA PHE A 14 1.29 -7.20 1.69
C PHE A 14 0.88 -6.20 0.62
N PHE A 15 1.84 -5.50 0.00
CA PHE A 15 1.57 -4.59 -1.13
C PHE A 15 1.09 -5.34 -2.36
N ILE A 16 1.71 -6.47 -2.71
CA ILE A 16 1.26 -7.32 -3.83
C ILE A 16 -0.14 -7.88 -3.54
N ALA A 17 -0.36 -8.40 -2.32
CA ALA A 17 -1.66 -8.89 -1.89
C ALA A 17 -2.74 -7.79 -1.94
N HIS A 18 -2.39 -6.55 -1.56
CA HIS A 18 -3.26 -5.39 -1.68
C HIS A 18 -3.71 -5.18 -3.13
N VAL A 19 -2.77 -5.08 -4.06
CA VAL A 19 -3.05 -4.85 -5.49
C VAL A 19 -3.92 -5.97 -6.06
N PHE A 20 -3.62 -7.22 -5.74
CA PHE A 20 -4.40 -8.37 -6.20
C PHE A 20 -5.84 -8.36 -5.64
N LEU A 21 -6.01 -8.11 -4.33
CA LEU A 21 -7.33 -7.99 -3.71
C LEU A 21 -8.11 -6.80 -4.25
N LEU A 22 -7.42 -5.70 -4.56
CA LEU A 22 -8.03 -4.52 -5.16
C LEU A 22 -8.62 -4.88 -6.52
N PHE A 23 -7.82 -5.42 -7.45
CA PHE A 23 -8.29 -5.82 -8.78
C PHE A 23 -9.40 -6.88 -8.71
N THR A 24 -9.27 -7.88 -7.84
CA THR A 24 -10.30 -8.92 -7.69
C THR A 24 -11.57 -8.45 -6.97
N SER A 25 -11.56 -7.28 -6.32
CA SER A 25 -12.76 -6.66 -5.72
C SER A 25 -13.66 -5.96 -6.75
N PHE A 26 -13.13 -5.64 -7.94
CA PHE A 26 -13.86 -5.06 -9.06
C PHE A 26 -14.10 -6.11 -10.15
N GLY A 27 -15.23 -6.83 -10.09
CA GLY A 27 -15.58 -7.88 -11.05
C GLY A 27 -16.89 -7.63 -11.78
N LYS A 28 -17.19 -8.47 -12.79
CA LYS A 28 -18.41 -8.40 -13.64
C LYS A 28 -19.76 -8.44 -12.86
N SER A 29 -19.72 -8.94 -11.62
CA SER A 29 -20.89 -9.05 -10.72
C SER A 29 -21.14 -7.79 -9.86
N GLY A 30 -20.24 -6.79 -9.91
CA GLY A 30 -20.36 -5.54 -9.16
C GLY A 30 -19.27 -5.36 -8.09
N TYR A 31 -19.42 -4.31 -7.29
CA TYR A 31 -18.47 -3.86 -6.28
C TYR A 31 -18.56 -4.70 -4.99
N GLN A 32 -17.51 -5.49 -4.69
CA GLN A 32 -17.44 -6.28 -3.45
C GLN A 32 -16.80 -5.48 -2.30
N LYS A 33 -17.65 -4.76 -1.55
CA LYS A 33 -17.26 -3.91 -0.41
C LYS A 33 -16.30 -4.60 0.58
N LEU A 34 -16.52 -5.89 0.82
CA LEU A 34 -15.79 -6.67 1.82
C LEU A 34 -14.34 -6.95 1.39
N ARG A 35 -14.13 -7.39 0.14
CA ARG A 35 -12.77 -7.60 -0.43
C ARG A 35 -12.01 -6.29 -0.57
N TYR A 36 -12.72 -5.22 -0.90
CA TYR A 36 -12.17 -3.87 -0.97
C TYR A 36 -11.67 -3.38 0.41
N PHE A 37 -12.42 -3.64 1.48
CA PHE A 37 -11.98 -3.32 2.84
C PHE A 37 -10.73 -4.14 3.25
N TYR A 38 -10.70 -5.44 2.95
CA TYR A 38 -9.52 -6.27 3.21
C TYR A 38 -8.28 -5.79 2.43
N SER A 39 -8.45 -5.37 1.18
CA SER A 39 -7.38 -4.75 0.40
C SER A 39 -6.83 -3.51 1.11
N HIS A 40 -7.67 -2.62 1.66
CA HIS A 40 -7.14 -1.48 2.43
C HIS A 40 -6.39 -1.91 3.68
N LEU A 41 -6.93 -2.88 4.41
CA LEU A 41 -6.30 -3.38 5.61
C LEU A 41 -4.87 -3.87 5.32
N THR A 42 -4.65 -4.58 4.20
CA THR A 42 -3.31 -5.01 3.82
C THR A 42 -2.38 -3.85 3.47
N LEU A 43 -2.89 -2.77 2.85
CA LEU A 43 -2.12 -1.55 2.61
C LEU A 43 -1.73 -0.84 3.92
N TRP A 44 -2.66 -0.77 4.87
CA TRP A 44 -2.40 -0.17 6.19
C TRP A 44 -1.35 -0.97 6.96
N ILE A 45 -1.40 -2.31 6.91
CA ILE A 45 -0.38 -3.18 7.50
C ILE A 45 0.98 -2.97 6.81
N CYS A 46 1.01 -2.87 5.48
CA CYS A 46 2.21 -2.55 4.72
C CYS A 46 2.80 -1.19 5.12
N GLY A 47 1.98 -0.14 5.19
CA GLY A 47 2.38 1.19 5.62
C GLY A 47 2.91 1.20 7.07
N GLY A 48 2.26 0.46 7.97
CA GLY A 48 2.72 0.28 9.35
C GLY A 48 4.07 -0.44 9.45
N LEU A 49 4.29 -1.47 8.62
CA LEU A 49 5.59 -2.17 8.53
C LEU A 49 6.69 -1.24 8.01
N LEU A 50 6.42 -0.45 6.98
CA LEU A 50 7.38 0.54 6.45
C LEU A 50 7.68 1.64 7.46
N PHE A 51 6.67 2.10 8.20
CA PHE A 51 6.86 3.06 9.29
C PHE A 51 7.73 2.46 10.40
N LEU A 52 7.46 1.21 10.81
CA LEU A 52 8.28 0.50 11.79
C LEU A 52 9.73 0.33 11.30
N LEU A 53 9.93 0.04 10.02
CA LEU A 53 11.25 -0.01 9.37
C LEU A 53 11.98 1.34 9.48
N ALA A 54 11.30 2.44 9.21
CA ALA A 54 11.88 3.78 9.35
C ALA A 54 12.22 4.12 10.81
N VAL A 55 11.34 3.79 11.76
CA VAL A 55 11.60 4.01 13.18
C VAL A 55 12.80 3.20 13.68
N LEU A 56 12.96 1.97 13.21
CA LEU A 56 14.01 1.06 13.70
C LEU A 56 15.36 1.19 12.96
N TYR A 57 15.34 1.59 11.68
CA TYR A 57 16.51 1.50 10.79
C TYR A 57 16.86 2.79 10.03
N ALA A 58 16.06 3.85 10.10
CA ALA A 58 16.49 5.13 9.53
C ALA A 58 17.68 5.69 10.32
N GLY A 59 18.67 6.24 9.60
CA GLY A 59 19.90 6.80 10.18
C GLY A 59 21.03 5.78 10.37
N LYS A 60 20.77 4.50 10.12
CA LYS A 60 21.73 3.41 10.33
C LYS A 60 22.57 3.08 9.10
N ASN A 61 22.41 3.80 7.99
CA ASN A 61 23.11 3.54 6.72
C ASN A 61 22.79 2.15 6.12
N GLU A 62 21.69 1.52 6.54
CA GLU A 62 21.23 0.23 6.01
C GLU A 62 20.55 0.39 4.63
N SER A 63 19.91 1.55 4.38
CA SER A 63 19.30 1.85 3.09
C SER A 63 19.19 3.35 2.88
N ALA A 64 19.77 3.84 1.79
CA ALA A 64 19.71 5.25 1.40
C ALA A 64 18.27 5.78 1.29
N VAL A 65 17.29 4.92 0.99
CA VAL A 65 15.88 5.29 0.91
C VAL A 65 15.26 5.49 2.31
N LEU A 66 15.62 4.65 3.28
CA LEU A 66 15.12 4.77 4.66
C LEU A 66 15.81 5.90 5.41
N ASP A 67 17.08 6.17 5.12
CA ASP A 67 17.83 7.26 5.73
C ASP A 67 17.29 8.65 5.33
N VAL A 68 16.52 8.75 4.23
CA VAL A 68 15.74 9.96 3.94
C VAL A 68 14.79 10.28 5.10
N PHE A 69 14.30 9.27 5.81
CA PHE A 69 13.34 9.38 6.91
C PHE A 69 13.99 9.35 8.31
N ASP A 70 15.27 9.70 8.43
CA ASP A 70 16.02 9.67 9.70
C ASP A 70 15.41 10.55 10.81
N THR A 71 14.71 11.63 10.45
CA THR A 71 14.12 12.55 11.42
C THR A 71 12.65 12.22 11.71
N ALA A 72 12.20 12.37 12.97
CA ALA A 72 10.80 12.12 13.36
C ALA A 72 9.76 12.87 12.49
N GLY A 73 10.06 14.11 12.10
CA GLY A 73 9.21 14.87 11.17
C GLY A 73 9.12 14.25 9.77
N LYS A 74 10.19 13.61 9.29
CA LYS A 74 10.20 12.90 8.01
C LYS A 74 9.52 11.53 8.13
N GLN A 75 9.63 10.84 9.26
CA GLN A 75 8.90 9.60 9.50
C GLN A 75 7.38 9.80 9.45
N LEU A 76 6.86 10.96 9.88
CA LEU A 76 5.45 11.33 9.72
C LEU A 76 5.01 11.51 8.26
N LEU A 77 5.95 11.71 7.32
CA LEU A 77 5.63 11.73 5.90
C LEU A 77 5.28 10.35 5.38
N ILE A 78 5.72 9.27 6.03
CA ILE A 78 5.40 7.89 5.60
C ILE A 78 3.88 7.64 5.62
N PRO A 79 3.16 7.83 6.75
CA PRO A 79 1.71 7.69 6.73
C PRO A 79 1.03 8.71 5.80
N ALA A 80 1.54 9.94 5.68
CA ALA A 80 0.99 10.93 4.75
C ALA A 80 1.09 10.45 3.28
N ILE A 81 2.24 9.91 2.87
CA ILE A 81 2.47 9.34 1.54
C ILE A 81 1.57 8.13 1.32
N VAL A 82 1.42 7.25 2.32
CA VAL A 82 0.53 6.08 2.25
C VAL A 82 -0.92 6.51 2.02
N VAL A 83 -1.39 7.56 2.70
CA VAL A 83 -2.73 8.11 2.50
C VAL A 83 -2.89 8.70 1.09
N VAL A 84 -1.93 9.49 0.63
CA VAL A 84 -1.95 10.07 -0.73
C VAL A 84 -1.94 8.98 -1.80
N LEU A 85 -1.09 7.98 -1.65
CA LEU A 85 -1.01 6.83 -2.56
C LEU A 85 -2.31 6.03 -2.55
N SER A 86 -2.90 5.82 -1.37
CA SER A 86 -4.20 5.16 -1.22
C SER A 86 -5.30 5.94 -1.95
N LEU A 87 -5.41 7.25 -1.75
CA LEU A 87 -6.39 8.09 -2.43
C LEU A 87 -6.19 8.12 -3.95
N THR A 88 -4.94 8.16 -4.39
CA THR A 88 -4.59 8.13 -5.82
C THR A 88 -4.99 6.79 -6.45
N ALA A 89 -4.68 5.67 -5.80
CA ALA A 89 -5.13 4.36 -6.27
C ALA A 89 -6.67 4.28 -6.33
N HIS A 90 -7.36 4.86 -5.35
CA HIS A 90 -8.83 4.90 -5.33
C HIS A 90 -9.43 5.71 -6.46
N THR A 91 -8.88 6.89 -6.72
CA THR A 91 -9.35 7.74 -7.82
C THR A 91 -9.08 7.06 -9.16
N ILE A 92 -7.89 6.51 -9.38
CA ILE A 92 -7.57 5.74 -10.60
C ILE A 92 -8.55 4.60 -10.81
N VAL A 93 -8.77 3.76 -9.80
CA VAL A 93 -9.64 2.61 -9.93
C VAL A 93 -11.09 3.04 -10.17
N ARG A 94 -11.56 4.05 -9.44
CA ARG A 94 -12.92 4.57 -9.58
C ARG A 94 -13.20 5.17 -10.96
N PHE A 95 -12.24 5.91 -11.52
CA PHE A 95 -12.42 6.65 -12.77
C PHE A 95 -11.95 5.90 -14.02
N LEU A 96 -10.96 5.02 -13.93
CA LEU A 96 -10.38 4.35 -15.10
C LEU A 96 -10.70 2.86 -15.17
N VAL A 97 -10.83 2.19 -14.02
CA VAL A 97 -10.99 0.72 -13.98
C VAL A 97 -12.48 0.35 -13.95
N ILE A 98 -13.28 0.93 -13.05
CA ILE A 98 -14.71 0.64 -12.95
C ILE A 98 -15.48 0.89 -14.26
N PRO A 99 -15.30 2.03 -14.97
CA PRO A 99 -16.06 2.29 -16.19
C PRO A 99 -15.75 1.29 -17.30
N LYS A 100 -14.50 0.82 -17.42
CA LYS A 100 -14.11 -0.20 -18.40
C LYS A 100 -14.82 -1.53 -18.20
N PHE A 101 -15.09 -1.93 -16.96
CA PHE A 101 -15.82 -3.16 -16.66
C PHE A 101 -17.34 -3.01 -16.75
N GLN A 102 -17.89 -1.79 -16.66
CA GLN A 102 -19.32 -1.54 -16.86
C GLN A 102 -19.70 -1.31 -18.33
N LEU A 103 -18.76 -0.88 -19.17
CA LEU A 103 -18.96 -0.73 -20.62
C LEU A 103 -19.02 -2.07 -21.38
N ASP A 104 -18.43 -3.15 -20.84
CA ASP A 104 -18.50 -4.52 -21.40
C ASP A 104 -19.90 -5.18 -21.28
N LYS A 105 -20.89 -4.48 -20.71
CA LYS A 105 -22.28 -4.95 -20.58
C LYS A 105 -23.26 -4.36 -21.59
N LYS A 106 -22.79 -3.58 -22.58
CA LYS A 106 -23.63 -3.03 -23.66
C LYS A 106 -23.34 -3.73 -24.97
#